data_AF-A0A6P2EJF7-F1
#
_entry.id   AF-A0A6P2EJF7-F1
#
_cell.length_a   1.000
_cell.length_b   1.000
_cell.length_c   1.000
_cell.angle_alpha   90.00
_cell.angle_beta   90.00
_cell.angle_gamma   90.00
#
_symmetry.space_group_name_H-M   'P 1'
#
loop_
_entity.id
_entity.type
_entity.pdbx_description
1 polymer ?
#
loop_
_entity_poly.entity_id
_entity_poly.type
_entity_poly.pdbx_seq_one_letter_code
_entity_poly.pdbx_strand_id
1 'polypeptide(L)'
;MALLVHRLPFGKLRSLLAEFLSEELGVGSAPDAHPNLYDAFLLSVGADPADCKPIESNIALLEDISQRMLQESCAQGIGLRGLGGECLCQQYLAAMHLHFSRNPAIVAIADGVDWRFWDIHSGEIDILHRVRLRAAIDEEIIQSPECEQEIRIGYEMAKTAWDQFWTNIFEAESCTSLA
;
A
#
# COMPACT_ATOMS: atom_id res chain seq x y z
N MET A 1 -7.62 -2.36 3.08
CA MET A 1 -7.55 -2.71 4.52
C MET A 1 -8.92 -2.97 5.15
N ALA A 2 -9.91 -2.06 5.03
CA ALA A 2 -11.24 -2.21 5.65
C ALA A 2 -11.93 -3.56 5.42
N LEU A 3 -11.86 -4.11 4.21
CA LEU A 3 -12.41 -5.44 3.91
C LEU A 3 -11.76 -6.55 4.75
N LEU A 4 -10.44 -6.53 4.92
CA LEU A 4 -9.74 -7.50 5.77
C LEU A 4 -10.18 -7.37 7.23
N VAL A 5 -10.21 -6.14 7.76
CA VAL A 5 -10.67 -5.86 9.13
C VAL A 5 -12.11 -6.37 9.34
N HIS A 6 -12.99 -6.18 8.36
CA HIS A 6 -14.37 -6.65 8.43
C HIS A 6 -14.46 -8.18 8.50
N ARG A 7 -13.66 -8.88 7.68
CA ARG A 7 -13.72 -10.33 7.50
C ARG A 7 -13.02 -11.14 8.59
N LEU A 8 -12.04 -10.56 9.27
CA LEU A 8 -11.31 -11.26 10.32
C LEU A 8 -12.20 -11.58 11.53
N PRO A 9 -11.96 -12.71 12.22
CA PRO A 9 -12.59 -12.97 13.51
C PRO A 9 -12.20 -11.91 14.54
N PHE A 10 -13.00 -11.78 15.61
CA PHE A 10 -12.61 -10.92 16.73
C PHE A 10 -11.33 -11.43 17.37
N GLY A 11 -10.34 -10.55 17.54
CA GLY A 11 -9.03 -10.93 18.04
C GLY A 11 -8.00 -9.82 17.93
N LYS A 12 -6.77 -10.15 18.32
CA LYS A 12 -5.62 -9.23 18.31
C LYS A 12 -5.33 -8.71 16.90
N LEU A 13 -5.24 -9.62 15.92
CA LEU A 13 -4.90 -9.24 14.54
C LEU A 13 -5.94 -8.28 13.93
N ARG A 14 -7.23 -8.54 14.13
CA ARG A 14 -8.30 -7.64 13.67
C ARG A 14 -8.19 -6.26 14.32
N SER A 15 -7.92 -6.21 15.62
CA SER A 15 -7.79 -4.94 16.36
C SER A 15 -6.57 -4.14 15.90
N LEU A 16 -5.44 -4.82 15.69
CA LEU A 16 -4.22 -4.22 15.15
C LEU A 16 -4.44 -3.63 13.76
N LEU A 17 -5.08 -4.38 12.85
CA LEU A 17 -5.35 -3.88 11.50
C LEU A 17 -6.39 -2.75 11.49
N ALA A 18 -7.28 -2.69 12.48
CA ALA A 18 -8.20 -1.57 12.65
C ALA A 18 -7.49 -0.29 13.15
N GLU A 19 -6.47 -0.43 13.99
CA GLU A 19 -5.58 0.66 14.39
C GLU A 19 -4.86 1.23 13.17
N PHE A 20 -4.21 0.38 12.36
CA PHE A 20 -3.55 0.83 11.13
C PHE A 20 -4.54 1.49 10.16
N LEU A 21 -5.72 0.90 9.97
CA LEU A 21 -6.76 1.53 9.16
C LEU A 21 -7.17 2.90 9.69
N SER A 22 -7.26 3.08 11.00
CA SER A 22 -7.57 4.37 11.59
C SER A 22 -6.47 5.40 11.30
N GLU A 23 -5.21 5.00 11.33
CA GLU A 23 -4.06 5.84 10.99
C GLU A 23 -4.07 6.23 9.51
N GLU A 24 -4.28 5.27 8.60
CA GLU A 24 -4.42 5.51 7.15
C GLU A 24 -5.53 6.52 6.81
N LEU A 25 -6.60 6.52 7.61
CA LEU A 25 -7.75 7.42 7.47
C LEU A 25 -7.56 8.76 8.22
N GLY A 26 -6.36 9.04 8.73
CA GLY A 26 -6.01 10.31 9.39
C GLY A 26 -6.55 10.46 10.81
N VAL A 27 -6.94 9.35 11.47
CA VAL A 27 -7.42 9.34 12.87
C VAL A 27 -8.55 10.34 13.11
N GLY A 28 -9.49 10.42 12.16
CA GLY A 28 -10.63 11.34 12.21
C GLY A 28 -10.35 12.76 11.68
N SER A 29 -9.13 13.02 11.22
CA SER A 29 -8.74 14.25 10.51
C SER A 29 -8.59 13.96 9.03
N ALA A 30 -9.55 14.40 8.21
CA ALA A 30 -9.48 14.22 6.77
C ALA A 30 -8.20 14.79 6.13
N PRO A 31 -7.69 15.99 6.50
CA PRO A 31 -6.43 16.51 5.96
C PRO A 31 -5.21 15.63 6.24
N ASP A 32 -5.26 14.80 7.28
CA ASP A 32 -4.16 13.91 7.67
C ASP A 32 -4.33 12.49 7.09
N ALA A 33 -5.43 12.22 6.38
CA ALA A 33 -5.62 10.95 5.70
C ALA A 33 -4.56 10.76 4.61
N HIS A 34 -3.98 9.57 4.53
CA HIS A 34 -2.84 9.29 3.66
C HIS A 34 -3.09 9.61 2.17
N PRO A 35 -4.29 9.35 1.58
CA PRO A 35 -4.57 9.77 0.22
C PRO A 35 -4.45 11.29 0.02
N ASN A 36 -4.92 12.09 0.99
CA ASN A 36 -4.84 13.54 0.89
C ASN A 36 -3.41 14.05 1.05
N LEU A 37 -2.60 13.39 1.88
CA LEU A 37 -1.17 13.69 1.99
C LEU A 37 -0.42 13.34 0.69
N TYR A 38 -0.78 12.24 0.03
CA TYR A 38 -0.21 11.86 -1.26
C TYR A 38 -0.61 12.84 -2.38
N ASP A 39 -1.88 13.26 -2.41
CA ASP A 39 -2.36 14.30 -3.34
C ASP A 39 -1.61 15.63 -3.13
N ALA A 40 -1.38 16.02 -1.86
CA ALA A 40 -0.59 17.21 -1.54
C ALA A 40 0.85 17.10 -2.06
N PHE A 41 1.49 15.93 -1.93
CA PHE A 41 2.79 15.67 -2.53
C PHE A 41 2.75 15.82 -4.05
N LEU A 42 1.81 15.16 -4.74
CA LEU A 42 1.68 15.22 -6.20
C LEU A 42 1.51 16.66 -6.70
N LEU A 43 0.64 17.44 -6.07
CA LEU A 43 0.45 18.86 -6.39
C LEU A 43 1.75 19.67 -6.16
N SER A 44 2.47 19.39 -5.07
CA SER A 44 3.71 20.11 -4.74
C SER A 44 4.85 19.85 -5.75
N VAL A 45 4.85 18.70 -6.42
CA VAL A 45 5.81 18.37 -7.49
C VAL A 45 5.32 18.77 -8.89
N GLY A 46 4.19 19.46 -8.97
CA GLY A 46 3.65 20.04 -10.20
C GLY A 46 2.73 19.13 -11.01
N ALA A 47 2.20 18.05 -10.42
CA ALA A 47 1.16 17.27 -11.07
C ALA A 47 -0.14 18.08 -11.15
N ASP A 48 -0.79 18.09 -12.32
CA ASP A 48 -2.12 18.65 -12.50
C ASP A 48 -3.16 17.51 -12.54
N PRO A 49 -4.13 17.47 -11.62
CA PRO A 49 -5.22 16.48 -11.65
C PRO A 49 -5.98 16.45 -12.98
N ALA A 50 -6.03 17.55 -13.73
CA ALA A 50 -6.67 17.60 -15.04
C ALA A 50 -5.92 16.77 -16.11
N ASP A 51 -4.61 16.58 -15.93
CA ASP A 51 -3.76 15.82 -16.84
C ASP A 51 -3.64 14.34 -16.42
N CYS A 52 -4.09 13.99 -15.22
CA CYS A 52 -4.09 12.62 -14.71
C CYS A 52 -5.17 11.77 -15.40
N LYS A 53 -4.75 10.95 -16.37
CA LYS A 53 -5.61 9.92 -16.95
C LYS A 53 -5.44 8.61 -16.17
N PRO A 54 -6.53 7.99 -15.70
CA PRO A 54 -6.44 6.71 -15.05
C PRO A 54 -5.93 5.64 -16.02
N ILE A 55 -5.07 4.75 -15.52
CA ILE A 55 -4.63 3.58 -16.25
C ILE A 55 -5.66 2.47 -16.01
N GLU A 56 -6.50 2.19 -17.00
CA GLU A 56 -7.62 1.24 -16.91
C GLU A 56 -7.17 -0.17 -16.44
N SER A 57 -5.98 -0.62 -16.86
CA SER A 57 -5.43 -1.91 -16.41
C SER A 57 -5.09 -1.92 -14.92
N ASN A 58 -4.69 -0.77 -14.35
CA ASN A 58 -4.49 -0.64 -12.91
C ASN A 58 -5.81 -0.56 -12.14
N ILE A 59 -6.84 0.09 -12.70
CA ILE A 59 -8.18 0.05 -12.09
C ILE A 59 -8.68 -1.40 -12.01
N ALA A 60 -8.66 -2.12 -13.13
CA ALA A 60 -9.10 -3.52 -13.17
C ALA A 60 -8.30 -4.42 -12.21
N LEU A 61 -6.99 -4.21 -12.08
CA LEU A 61 -6.14 -4.93 -11.14
C LEU A 61 -6.53 -4.66 -9.67
N LEU A 62 -6.79 -3.40 -9.31
CA LEU A 62 -7.20 -3.03 -7.95
C LEU A 62 -8.61 -3.53 -7.60
N GLU A 63 -9.51 -3.57 -8.59
CA GLU A 63 -10.84 -4.18 -8.45
C GLU A 63 -10.74 -5.70 -8.25
N ASP A 64 -9.88 -6.40 -9.01
CA ASP A 64 -9.63 -7.84 -8.84
C ASP A 64 -9.08 -8.16 -7.44
N ILE A 65 -8.13 -7.36 -6.93
CA ILE A 65 -7.64 -7.48 -5.55
C ILE A 65 -8.81 -7.35 -4.56
N SER A 66 -9.69 -6.36 -4.77
CA SER A 66 -10.84 -6.14 -3.90
C SER A 66 -11.84 -7.30 -3.93
N GLN A 67 -12.10 -7.89 -5.11
CA GLN A 67 -12.94 -9.07 -5.25
C GLN A 67 -12.32 -10.30 -4.57
N ARG A 68 -11.03 -10.54 -4.76
CA ARG A 68 -10.30 -11.63 -4.06
C ARG A 68 -10.37 -11.45 -2.55
N MET A 69 -10.22 -10.23 -2.06
CA MET A 69 -10.39 -9.90 -0.65
C MET A 69 -11.80 -10.18 -0.12
N LEU A 70 -12.83 -10.32 -0.96
CA LEU A 70 -14.18 -10.72 -0.56
C LEU A 70 -14.41 -12.23 -0.67
N GLN A 71 -13.81 -12.89 -1.66
CA GLN A 71 -14.11 -14.27 -2.05
C GLN A 71 -13.17 -15.30 -1.43
N GLU A 72 -11.87 -15.00 -1.35
CA GLU A 72 -10.81 -15.91 -0.88
C GLU A 72 -10.85 -16.10 0.64
N SER A 73 -10.11 -17.05 1.20
CA SER A 73 -10.09 -17.26 2.66
C SER A 73 -9.59 -16.04 3.44
N CYS A 74 -9.90 -15.94 4.73
CA CYS A 74 -9.33 -14.90 5.59
C CYS A 74 -7.80 -15.01 5.68
N ALA A 75 -7.25 -16.22 5.67
CA ALA A 75 -5.80 -16.46 5.68
C ALA A 75 -5.12 -15.96 4.39
N GLN A 76 -5.73 -16.23 3.22
CA GLN A 76 -5.29 -15.59 1.97
C GLN A 76 -5.40 -14.07 2.04
N GLY A 77 -6.45 -13.52 2.66
CA GLY A 77 -6.59 -12.09 2.89
C GLY A 77 -5.48 -11.48 3.76
N ILE A 78 -5.04 -12.20 4.80
CA ILE A 78 -3.90 -11.82 5.65
C ILE A 78 -2.61 -11.78 4.83
N GLY A 79 -2.37 -12.78 3.97
CA GLY A 79 -1.25 -12.76 3.05
C GLY A 79 -1.32 -11.59 2.06
N LEU A 80 -2.47 -11.44 1.40
CA LEU A 80 -2.69 -10.49 0.32
C LEU A 80 -2.60 -9.04 0.80
N ARG A 81 -3.40 -8.67 1.81
CA ARG A 81 -3.45 -7.29 2.28
C ARG A 81 -2.64 -7.03 3.55
N GLY A 82 -2.45 -8.01 4.42
CA GLY A 82 -1.58 -7.85 5.59
C GLY A 82 -0.11 -7.83 5.18
N LEU A 83 0.45 -8.97 4.77
CA LEU A 83 1.85 -9.02 4.33
C LEU A 83 2.09 -8.20 3.07
N GLY A 84 1.23 -8.31 2.06
CA GLY A 84 1.38 -7.61 0.80
C GLY A 84 1.07 -6.11 0.83
N GLY A 85 0.16 -5.68 1.70
CA GLY A 85 -0.29 -4.29 1.79
C GLY A 85 0.47 -3.45 2.81
N GLU A 86 0.98 -4.05 3.88
CA GLU A 86 1.70 -3.32 4.95
C GLU A 86 3.20 -3.61 4.87
N CYS A 87 3.61 -4.89 4.83
CA CYS A 87 5.03 -5.24 4.86
C CYS A 87 5.75 -5.00 3.53
N LEU A 88 5.11 -5.32 2.41
CA LEU A 88 5.70 -5.16 1.07
C LEU A 88 5.57 -3.73 0.55
N CYS A 89 4.44 -3.06 0.80
CA CYS A 89 4.20 -1.66 0.42
C CYS A 89 5.33 -0.73 0.90
N GLN A 90 5.73 -0.88 2.17
CA GLN A 90 6.81 -0.08 2.74
C GLN A 90 8.12 -0.18 1.94
N GLN A 91 8.46 -1.34 1.40
CA GLN A 91 9.69 -1.50 0.61
C GLN A 91 9.62 -0.69 -0.68
N TYR A 92 8.46 -0.69 -1.35
CA TYR A 92 8.21 0.12 -2.54
C TYR A 92 8.24 1.61 -2.21
N LEU A 93 7.54 2.04 -1.16
CA LEU A 93 7.49 3.45 -0.76
C LEU A 93 8.86 3.98 -0.34
N ALA A 94 9.66 3.20 0.40
CA ALA A 94 11.02 3.56 0.75
C ALA A 94 11.92 3.71 -0.49
N ALA A 95 11.80 2.81 -1.47
CA ALA A 95 12.53 2.91 -2.73
C ALA A 95 12.10 4.15 -3.54
N MET A 96 10.79 4.40 -3.65
CA MET A 96 10.26 5.59 -4.33
C MET A 96 10.75 6.88 -3.68
N HIS A 97 10.67 6.98 -2.34
CA HIS A 97 11.18 8.14 -1.60
C HIS A 97 12.67 8.39 -1.88
N LEU A 98 13.48 7.33 -1.89
CA LEU A 98 14.91 7.43 -2.22
C LEU A 98 15.14 7.95 -3.65
N HIS A 99 14.33 7.51 -4.61
CA HIS A 99 14.44 7.96 -6.00
C HIS A 99 13.94 9.40 -6.17
N PHE A 100 12.83 9.78 -5.54
CA PHE A 100 12.29 11.14 -5.62
C PHE A 100 13.21 12.17 -4.96
N SER A 101 13.73 11.88 -3.76
CA SER A 101 14.66 12.77 -3.05
C SER A 101 15.98 13.02 -3.79
N ARG A 102 16.31 12.17 -4.77
CA ARG A 102 17.50 12.28 -5.63
C ARG A 102 17.20 12.74 -7.06
N ASN A 103 15.93 12.89 -7.41
CA ASN A 103 15.55 13.30 -8.75
C ASN A 103 15.92 14.78 -8.96
N PRO A 104 16.73 15.14 -9.98
CA PRO A 104 17.16 16.53 -10.19
C PRO A 104 16.02 17.53 -10.32
N ALA A 105 14.89 17.13 -10.91
CA ALA A 105 13.72 18.00 -11.07
C ALA A 105 13.04 18.32 -9.73
N ILE A 106 12.93 17.31 -8.85
CA ILE A 106 12.37 17.48 -7.50
C ILE A 106 13.35 18.23 -6.60
N VAL A 107 14.65 17.92 -6.68
CA VAL A 107 15.69 18.62 -5.93
C VAL A 107 15.72 20.12 -6.26
N ALA A 108 15.46 20.49 -7.51
CA ALA A 108 15.40 21.90 -7.92
C ALA A 108 14.26 22.69 -7.26
N ILE A 109 13.22 22.01 -6.76
CA ILE A 109 12.05 22.60 -6.10
C ILE A 109 11.90 22.17 -4.63
N ALA A 110 12.95 21.59 -4.03
CA ALA A 110 12.87 20.84 -2.77
C ALA A 110 12.19 21.59 -1.61
N ASP A 111 12.39 22.92 -1.52
CA ASP A 111 11.81 23.76 -0.46
C ASP A 111 10.27 23.86 -0.52
N GLY A 112 9.67 23.56 -1.67
CA GLY A 112 8.23 23.61 -1.90
C GLY A 112 7.53 22.24 -1.89
N VAL A 113 8.28 21.15 -1.75
CA VAL A 113 7.75 19.78 -1.85
C VAL A 113 7.14 19.35 -0.51
N ASP A 114 5.94 18.80 -0.56
CA ASP A 114 5.25 18.26 0.62
C ASP A 114 5.67 16.81 0.88
N TRP A 115 6.64 16.62 1.78
CA TRP A 115 7.19 15.31 2.10
C TRP A 115 6.40 14.51 3.15
N ARG A 116 5.31 15.06 3.71
CA ARG A 116 4.64 14.46 4.88
C ARG A 116 4.22 13.01 4.66
N PHE A 117 3.66 12.69 3.49
CA PHE A 117 3.31 11.31 3.14
C PHE A 117 4.55 10.40 3.21
N TRP A 118 5.67 10.81 2.62
CA TRP A 118 6.89 10.02 2.55
C TRP A 118 7.61 9.90 3.89
N ASP A 119 7.58 10.97 4.70
CA ASP A 119 8.20 10.98 6.03
C ASP A 119 7.52 9.99 6.98
N ILE A 120 6.19 9.83 6.86
CA ILE A 120 5.45 8.80 7.59
C ILE A 120 5.91 7.40 7.17
N HIS A 121 5.91 7.11 5.87
CA HIS A 121 6.16 5.77 5.33
C HIS A 121 7.66 5.38 5.24
N SER A 122 8.57 6.35 5.38
CA SER A 122 10.01 6.09 5.52
C SER A 122 10.52 6.18 6.96
N GLY A 123 9.64 6.60 7.88
CA GLY A 123 9.93 6.78 9.30
C GLY A 123 9.82 5.52 10.16
N GLU A 124 10.08 5.68 11.45
CA GLU A 124 10.10 4.59 12.44
C GLU A 124 8.71 3.97 12.69
N ILE A 125 7.64 4.75 12.47
CA ILE A 125 6.26 4.30 12.70
C ILE A 125 5.90 3.15 11.75
N ASP A 126 6.19 3.30 10.47
CA ASP A 126 5.87 2.31 9.45
C ASP A 126 6.72 1.03 9.62
N ILE A 127 7.97 1.18 10.07
CA ILE A 127 8.82 0.05 10.49
C ILE A 127 8.17 -0.72 11.65
N LEU A 128 7.63 0.00 12.63
CA LEU A 128 6.97 -0.59 13.79
C LEU A 128 5.68 -1.33 13.38
N HIS A 129 4.87 -0.79 12.47
CA HIS A 129 3.69 -1.47 11.93
C HIS A 129 4.06 -2.82 11.31
N ARG A 130 5.08 -2.85 10.45
CA ARG A 130 5.58 -4.09 9.84
C ARG A 130 5.98 -5.12 10.89
N VAL A 131 6.74 -4.71 11.91
CA VAL A 131 7.19 -5.61 12.98
C VAL A 131 6.02 -6.14 13.79
N ARG A 132 5.09 -5.27 14.20
CA ARG A 132 3.88 -5.64 14.96
C ARG A 132 2.99 -6.59 14.16
N LEU A 133 2.77 -6.30 12.89
CA LEU A 133 1.95 -7.12 12.02
C LEU A 133 2.57 -8.49 11.80
N ARG A 134 3.87 -8.53 11.53
CA ARG A 134 4.57 -9.81 11.31
C ARG A 134 4.48 -10.69 12.54
N ALA A 135 4.73 -10.13 13.73
CA ALA A 135 4.60 -10.85 14.99
C ALA A 135 3.16 -11.36 15.20
N ALA A 136 2.14 -10.55 14.92
CA ALA A 136 0.75 -10.97 15.03
C ALA A 136 0.40 -12.11 14.05
N ILE A 137 0.90 -12.06 12.82
CA ILE A 137 0.69 -13.13 11.83
C ILE A 137 1.43 -14.40 12.24
N ASP A 138 2.65 -14.29 12.76
CA ASP A 138 3.39 -15.44 13.29
C ASP A 138 2.63 -16.08 14.46
N GLU A 139 2.00 -15.29 15.35
CA GLU A 139 1.10 -15.80 16.40
C GLU A 139 -0.11 -16.58 15.84
N GLU A 140 -0.74 -16.08 14.76
CA GLU A 140 -1.86 -16.77 14.10
C GLU A 140 -1.40 -18.10 13.49
N ILE A 141 -0.24 -18.14 12.84
CA ILE A 141 0.33 -19.37 12.26
C ILE A 141 0.67 -20.39 13.35
N ILE A 142 1.21 -19.95 14.49
CA ILE A 142 1.48 -20.85 15.63
C ILE A 142 0.17 -21.46 16.17
N GLN A 143 -0.91 -20.69 16.21
CA GLN A 143 -2.21 -21.14 16.71
C GLN A 143 -2.95 -22.04 15.70
N SER A 144 -2.81 -21.75 14.41
CA SER A 144 -3.45 -22.46 13.30
C SER A 144 -2.45 -22.72 12.18
N PRO A 145 -1.55 -23.70 12.31
CA PRO A 145 -0.49 -23.96 11.32
C PRO A 145 -1.02 -24.24 9.90
N GLU A 146 -2.24 -24.76 9.79
CA GLU A 146 -2.92 -24.99 8.51
C GLU A 146 -3.12 -23.71 7.67
N CYS A 147 -3.14 -22.53 8.30
CA CYS A 147 -3.32 -21.26 7.59
C CYS A 147 -2.05 -20.77 6.88
N GLU A 148 -0.87 -21.29 7.22
CA GLU A 148 0.43 -20.83 6.70
C GLU A 148 0.46 -20.86 5.17
N GLN A 149 0.00 -21.97 4.59
CA GLN A 149 0.00 -22.15 3.15
C GLN A 149 -0.94 -21.15 2.44
N GLU A 150 -2.09 -20.86 3.04
CA GLU A 150 -3.04 -19.88 2.50
C GLU A 150 -2.51 -18.45 2.62
N ILE A 151 -1.87 -18.10 3.73
CA ILE A 151 -1.18 -16.82 3.90
C ILE A 151 -0.08 -16.65 2.85
N ARG A 152 0.71 -17.71 2.60
CA ARG A 152 1.73 -17.68 1.54
C ARG A 152 1.12 -17.43 0.16
N ILE A 153 0.04 -18.13 -0.19
CA ILE A 153 -0.67 -17.93 -1.46
C ILE A 153 -1.14 -16.47 -1.58
N GLY A 154 -1.76 -15.92 -0.54
CA GLY A 154 -2.18 -14.51 -0.53
C GLY A 154 -1.01 -13.54 -0.73
N TYR A 155 0.12 -13.79 -0.08
CA TYR A 155 1.32 -12.96 -0.23
C TYR A 155 1.91 -13.02 -1.65
N GLU A 156 1.95 -14.22 -2.26
CA GLU A 156 2.38 -14.39 -3.64
C GLU A 156 1.49 -13.61 -4.61
N MET A 157 0.16 -13.64 -4.40
CA MET A 157 -0.80 -12.84 -5.17
C MET A 157 -0.52 -11.34 -5.05
N ALA A 158 -0.23 -10.85 -3.83
CA ALA A 158 0.11 -9.44 -3.63
C ALA A 158 1.36 -9.03 -4.37
N LYS A 159 2.42 -9.86 -4.32
CA LYS A 159 3.67 -9.60 -5.02
C LYS A 159 3.45 -9.48 -6.52
N THR A 160 2.73 -10.45 -7.12
CA THR A 160 2.38 -10.41 -8.54
C THR A 160 1.57 -9.16 -8.89
N ALA A 161 0.63 -8.75 -8.03
CA ALA A 161 -0.14 -7.53 -8.27
C ALA A 161 0.73 -6.27 -8.22
N TRP A 162 1.67 -6.17 -7.28
CA TRP A 162 2.63 -5.06 -7.24
C TRP A 162 3.49 -5.00 -8.51
N ASP A 163 4.04 -6.13 -8.94
CA ASP A 163 4.85 -6.20 -10.16
C ASP A 163 4.02 -5.79 -11.40
N GLN A 164 2.77 -6.24 -11.48
CA GLN A 164 1.87 -5.89 -12.58
C GLN A 164 1.46 -4.41 -12.56
N PHE A 165 1.20 -3.84 -11.37
CA PHE A 165 0.82 -2.44 -11.21
C PHE A 165 1.87 -1.50 -11.81
N TRP A 166 3.15 -1.77 -11.53
CA TRP A 166 4.27 -1.02 -12.09
C TRP A 166 4.49 -1.29 -13.56
N THR A 167 4.35 -2.55 -14.00
CA THR A 167 4.44 -2.93 -15.42
C THR A 167 3.44 -2.13 -16.26
N ASN A 168 2.19 -2.03 -15.81
CA ASN A 168 1.14 -1.26 -16.47
C ASN A 168 1.51 0.24 -16.61
N ILE A 169 2.16 0.83 -15.60
CA ILE A 169 2.65 2.21 -15.65
C ILE A 169 3.73 2.35 -16.72
N PHE A 170 4.75 1.48 -16.71
CA PHE A 170 5.83 1.56 -17.69
C PHE A 170 5.35 1.35 -19.13
N GLU A 171 4.40 0.45 -19.36
CA GLU A 171 3.81 0.21 -20.67
C GLU A 171 3.01 1.42 -21.17
N ALA A 172 2.23 2.07 -20.29
CA ALA A 172 1.48 3.27 -20.63
C ALA A 172 2.39 4.44 -21.06
N GLU A 173 3.47 4.66 -20.32
CA GLU A 173 4.47 5.69 -20.65
C GLU A 173 5.27 5.36 -21.91
N SER A 174 5.60 4.09 -22.13
CA SER A 174 6.32 3.63 -23.33
C SER A 174 5.49 3.75 -24.61
N CYS A 175 4.17 3.52 -24.52
CA CYS A 175 3.26 3.72 -25.65
C CYS A 175 3.07 5.21 -25.99
N THR A 176 3.12 6.09 -24.99
CA THR A 176 2.97 7.55 -25.18
C THR A 176 4.21 8.17 -25.84
N SER A 177 5.38 7.57 -25.67
CA SER A 177 6.65 8.03 -26.27
C SER A 177 6.88 7.57 -27.72
N LEU A 178 5.99 6.74 -28.26
CA LEU A 178 6.00 6.26 -29.66
C LEU A 178 4.89 6.84 -30.54
N ALA A 179 4.02 7.69 -29.98
CA ALA A 179 2.90 8.37 -30.67
C ALA A 179 3.23 9.84 -30.97
#